data_AF-A0AAV2I9B0-F1
#
_entry.id   AF-A0AAV2I9B0-F1
#
_cell.length_a   1.000
_cell.length_b   1.000
_cell.length_c   1.000
_cell.angle_alpha   90.00
_cell.angle_beta   90.00
_cell.angle_gamma   90.00
#
_symmetry.space_group_name_H-M   'P 1'
#
loop_
_entity.id
_entity.type
_entity.pdbx_description
1 polymer ?
#
loop_
_entity_poly.entity_id
_entity_poly.type
_entity_poly.pdbx_seq_one_letter_code
_entity_poly.pdbx_strand_id
1 'polypeptide(L)'
;IRYRTFLPLKEMWTMYIEDLIKFKSLTKESLPVAAQKLMEADFHGCPITVMQSKCPSYIGAYGIVIKETKNTFVLATPEDTVKCK
;
A
#
# COMPACT_ATOMS: atom_id res chain seq x y z
N ILE A 1 7.00 0.25 17.01
CA ILE A 1 5.77 0.26 16.18
C ILE A 1 5.48 -1.20 15.86
N ARG A 2 4.38 -1.78 16.34
CA ARG A 2 4.12 -3.22 16.18
C ARG A 2 3.31 -3.48 14.92
N TYR A 3 3.79 -4.32 14.02
CA TYR A 3 3.11 -4.63 12.75
C TYR A 3 1.64 -5.05 12.95
N ARG A 4 1.41 -5.92 13.95
CA ARG A 4 0.08 -6.47 14.27
C ARG A 4 -0.97 -5.39 14.58
N THR A 5 -0.56 -4.24 15.10
CA THR A 5 -1.46 -3.12 15.42
C THR A 5 -2.06 -2.49 14.15
N PHE A 6 -1.43 -2.67 12.99
CA PHE A 6 -1.91 -2.11 11.71
C PHE A 6 -2.70 -3.11 10.85
N LEU A 7 -2.91 -4.35 11.32
CA LEU A 7 -3.73 -5.32 10.60
C LEU A 7 -5.18 -4.85 10.37
N PRO A 8 -5.88 -4.27 11.37
CA PRO A 8 -7.22 -3.72 11.14
C PRO A 8 -7.21 -2.58 10.11
N LEU A 9 -6.14 -1.79 10.07
CA LEU A 9 -5.99 -0.71 9.09
C LEU A 9 -5.86 -1.26 7.66
N LYS A 10 -5.10 -2.35 7.49
CA LYS A 10 -5.02 -3.08 6.21
C LYS A 10 -6.38 -3.61 5.77
N GLU A 11 -7.16 -4.18 6.69
CA GLU A 11 -8.52 -4.69 6.39
C GLU A 11 -9.43 -3.56 5.91
N MET A 12 -9.43 -2.42 6.60
CA MET A 12 -10.19 -1.23 6.18
C MET A 12 -9.76 -0.72 4.81
N TRP A 13 -8.45 -0.61 4.57
CA TRP A 13 -7.92 -0.17 3.27
C TRP A 13 -8.31 -1.13 2.14
N THR A 14 -8.32 -2.43 2.40
CA THR A 14 -8.74 -3.45 1.43
C THR A 14 -10.20 -3.26 1.03
N MET A 15 -11.09 -3.10 2.01
CA MET A 15 -12.51 -2.84 1.75
C MET A 15 -12.73 -1.52 0.99
N TYR A 16 -11.99 -0.47 1.36
CA TYR A 16 -12.02 0.83 0.69
C TYR A 16 -11.62 0.71 -0.78
N ILE A 17 -10.48 0.08 -1.08
CA ILE A 17 -9.98 0.03 -2.45
C ILE A 17 -10.85 -0.87 -3.33
N GLU A 18 -11.37 -1.97 -2.79
CA GLU A 18 -12.31 -2.85 -3.49
C GLU A 18 -13.58 -2.11 -3.91
N ASP A 19 -14.13 -1.26 -3.04
CA ASP A 19 -15.30 -0.44 -3.38
C ASP A 19 -14.95 0.69 -4.35
N LEU A 20 -13.81 1.36 -4.17
CA LEU A 20 -13.38 2.49 -5.01
C LEU A 20 -13.26 2.07 -6.48
N ILE A 21 -12.54 0.98 -6.74
CA ILE A 21 -12.30 0.47 -8.11
C ILE A 21 -13.42 -0.45 -8.59
N LYS A 22 -14.43 -0.71 -7.75
CA LYS A 22 -15.52 -1.66 -8.03
C LYS A 22 -14.96 -3.03 -8.43
N PHE A 23 -14.07 -3.56 -7.61
CA PHE A 23 -13.24 -4.74 -7.90
C PHE A 23 -14.06 -5.95 -8.37
N LYS A 24 -15.24 -6.19 -7.78
CA LYS A 24 -16.13 -7.31 -8.14
C LYS A 24 -16.67 -7.23 -9.59
N SER A 25 -16.72 -6.04 -10.17
CA SER A 25 -17.20 -5.79 -11.53
C SER A 25 -16.08 -5.28 -12.44
N LEU A 26 -14.81 -5.45 -12.05
CA LEU A 26 -13.67 -4.93 -12.81
C LEU A 26 -13.49 -5.74 -14.11
N THR A 27 -13.55 -5.05 -15.24
CA THR A 27 -13.27 -5.59 -16.57
C THR A 27 -12.03 -4.95 -17.19
N LYS A 28 -11.51 -5.51 -18.29
CA LYS A 28 -10.33 -4.96 -18.99
C LYS A 28 -10.55 -3.53 -19.47
N GLU A 29 -11.78 -3.21 -19.91
CA GLU A 29 -12.17 -1.90 -20.40
C GLU A 29 -12.21 -0.86 -19.27
N SER A 30 -12.50 -1.30 -18.04
CA SER A 30 -12.53 -0.45 -16.85
C SER A 30 -11.17 -0.22 -16.19
N LEU A 31 -10.12 -0.97 -16.60
CA LEU A 31 -8.78 -0.86 -16.01
C LEU A 31 -8.18 0.57 -16.06
N PRO A 32 -8.30 1.34 -17.16
CA PRO A 32 -7.78 2.71 -17.18
C PRO A 32 -8.46 3.60 -16.13
N VAL A 33 -9.78 3.43 -15.93
CA VAL A 33 -10.55 4.18 -14.93
C VAL A 33 -10.17 3.75 -13.52
N ALA A 34 -9.98 2.45 -13.28
CA ALA A 34 -9.51 1.94 -12.00
C ALA A 34 -8.09 2.44 -11.68
N ALA A 35 -7.20 2.49 -12.68
CA ALA A 35 -5.85 3.03 -12.53
C ALA A 35 -5.87 4.52 -12.17
N GLN A 36 -6.73 5.32 -12.81
CA GLN A 36 -6.89 6.73 -12.47
C GLN A 36 -7.37 6.90 -11.03
N LYS A 37 -8.37 6.12 -10.59
CA LYS A 37 -8.85 6.15 -9.21
C LYS A 37 -7.77 5.76 -8.20
N LEU A 38 -6.93 4.78 -8.54
CA LEU A 38 -5.81 4.38 -7.70
C LEU A 38 -4.75 5.49 -7.57
N MET A 39 -4.53 6.30 -8.61
CA MET A 39 -3.58 7.43 -8.53
C MET A 39 -4.02 8.51 -7.54
N GLU A 40 -5.32 8.65 -7.32
CA GLU A 40 -5.91 9.65 -6.40
C GLU A 40 -6.29 9.04 -5.04
N ALA A 41 -6.11 7.73 -4.85
CA ALA A 41 -6.49 7.02 -3.65
C ALA A 41 -5.55 7.32 -2.48
N ASP A 42 -6.09 7.17 -1.26
CA ASP A 42 -5.28 7.20 -0.04
C ASP A 42 -4.59 5.83 0.16
N PHE A 43 -3.29 5.85 0.45
CA PHE A 43 -2.48 4.64 0.63
C PHE A 43 -2.18 4.30 2.09
N HIS A 44 -2.70 5.01 3.08
CA HIS A 44 -2.56 4.65 4.49
C HIS A 44 -3.28 3.32 4.76
N GLY A 45 -2.53 2.33 5.25
CA GLY A 45 -3.03 0.95 5.40
C GLY A 45 -2.75 0.04 4.21
N CYS A 46 -2.23 0.57 3.10
CA CYS A 46 -1.88 -0.23 1.93
C CYS A 46 -0.72 -1.19 2.24
N PRO A 47 -0.88 -2.51 2.01
CA PRO A 47 0.24 -3.43 2.01
C PRO A 47 1.04 -3.29 0.72
N ILE A 48 2.33 -2.93 0.84
CA ILE A 48 3.21 -2.77 -0.33
C ILE A 48 4.47 -3.63 -0.21
N THR A 49 5.02 -3.99 -1.37
CA THR A 49 6.31 -4.68 -1.52
C THR A 49 7.14 -3.97 -2.56
N VAL A 50 8.41 -3.67 -2.24
CA VAL A 50 9.35 -3.06 -3.18
C VAL A 50 9.89 -4.12 -4.13
N MET A 51 9.37 -4.11 -5.36
CA MET A 51 9.80 -5.05 -6.40
C MET A 51 11.10 -4.61 -7.09
N GLN A 52 11.30 -3.29 -7.26
CA GLN A 52 12.48 -2.71 -7.91
C GLN A 52 12.83 -1.37 -7.26
N SER A 53 14.13 -1.08 -7.14
CA SER A 53 14.65 0.18 -6.61
C SER A 53 16.05 0.45 -7.14
N LYS A 54 16.43 1.73 -7.24
CA LYS A 54 17.82 2.14 -7.50
C LYS A 54 18.76 1.69 -6.38
N CYS A 55 18.25 1.58 -5.15
CA CYS A 55 19.00 1.04 -4.02
C CYS A 55 18.66 -0.44 -3.84
N PRO A 56 19.59 -1.38 -4.11
CA PRO A 56 19.32 -2.81 -3.99
C PRO A 56 18.87 -3.24 -2.59
N SER A 57 19.29 -2.51 -1.54
CA SER A 57 18.91 -2.82 -0.16
C SER A 57 17.42 -2.62 0.15
N TYR A 58 16.66 -1.95 -0.73
CA TYR A 58 15.22 -1.75 -0.56
C TYR A 58 14.41 -2.86 -1.21
N ILE A 59 14.98 -3.57 -2.19
CA ILE A 59 14.29 -4.61 -2.92
C ILE A 59 13.89 -5.73 -1.94
N GLY A 60 12.63 -6.14 -1.99
CA GLY A 60 12.05 -7.12 -1.07
C GLY A 60 11.58 -6.55 0.28
N ALA A 61 11.77 -5.25 0.54
CA ALA A 61 11.12 -4.62 1.68
C ALA A 61 9.59 -4.67 1.50
N TYR A 62 8.88 -5.08 2.54
CA TYR A 62 7.42 -5.20 2.53
C TYR A 62 6.85 -4.74 3.86
N GLY A 63 5.61 -4.24 3.83
CA GLY A 63 4.96 -3.73 5.02
C GLY A 63 3.66 -3.00 4.74
N ILE A 64 3.05 -2.48 5.79
CA ILE A 64 1.84 -1.67 5.71
C ILE A 64 2.24 -0.20 5.78
N VAL A 65 1.74 0.63 4.86
CA VAL A 65 1.97 2.07 4.87
C VAL A 65 1.31 2.70 6.10
N ILE A 66 2.09 3.35 6.95
CA ILE A 66 1.60 4.07 8.14
C ILE A 66 1.56 5.58 7.94
N LYS A 67 2.37 6.09 7.00
CA LYS A 67 2.45 7.50 6.69
C LYS A 67 2.87 7.67 5.23
N GLU A 68 2.12 8.49 4.52
CA GLU A 68 2.46 9.00 3.21
C GLU A 68 2.96 10.44 3.31
N THR A 69 4.01 10.75 2.55
CA THR A 69 4.50 12.11 2.33
C THR A 69 4.75 12.29 0.84
N LYS A 70 5.00 13.52 0.40
CA LYS A 70 5.18 13.86 -1.02
C LYS A 70 6.09 12.90 -1.81
N ASN A 71 7.14 12.35 -1.19
CA ASN A 71 8.12 11.49 -1.87
C ASN A 71 8.47 10.22 -1.08
N THR A 72 7.74 9.88 -0.02
CA THR A 72 8.17 8.79 0.88
C THR A 72 6.98 8.10 1.53
N PHE A 73 7.05 6.78 1.55
CA PHE A 73 6.19 5.92 2.34
C PHE A 73 6.95 5.41 3.56
N VAL A 74 6.35 5.55 4.74
CA VAL A 74 6.83 4.92 5.95
C VAL A 74 6.08 3.62 6.14
N LEU A 75 6.81 2.50 6.31
CA LEU A 75 6.23 1.16 6.41
C LEU A 75 6.38 0.59 7.82
N ALA A 76 5.30 0.00 8.33
CA ALA A 76 5.40 -0.98 9.41
C ALA A 76 5.74 -2.34 8.79
N THR A 77 6.93 -2.86 9.09
CA THR A 77 7.37 -4.19 8.62
C THR A 77 7.15 -5.25 9.71
N PRO A 78 6.93 -6.53 9.36
CA PRO A 78 6.71 -7.59 10.35
C PRO A 78 7.91 -7.88 11.25
N GLU A 79 9.10 -7.45 10.86
CA GLU A 79 10.32 -7.62 11.68
C GLU A 79 10.39 -6.64 12.86
N ASP A 80 9.33 -5.87 13.14
CA ASP A 80 9.20 -4.86 14.21
C ASP A 80 10.30 -3.78 14.20
N THR A 81 11.12 -3.74 13.15
CA THR A 81 12.09 -2.68 12.87
C THR A 81 11.43 -1.60 12.02
N VAL A 82 11.33 -0.38 12.55
CA VAL A 82 10.94 0.79 11.75
C VAL A 82 12.05 1.05 10.73
N LYS A 83 11.83 0.67 9.47
CA LYS A 83 12.72 1.07 8.37
C LYS A 83 12.31 2.47 7.93
N CYS A 84 12.98 3.48 8.48
CA CYS A 84 13.05 4.80 7.87
C CYS A 84 14.31 4.79 7.00
N LYS A 85 14.16 4.62 5.69
CA LYS A 85 15.25 4.75 4.73
C LYS A 85 14.76 5.47 3.49
#